data_AF-A0A5J4L1W6-F1
#
_entry.id   AF-A0A5J4L1W6-F1
#
_cell.length_a   1.000
_cell.length_b   1.000
_cell.length_c   1.000
_cell.angle_alpha   90.00
_cell.angle_beta   90.00
_cell.angle_gamma   90.00
#
_symmetry.space_group_name_H-M   'P 1'
#
loop_
_entity.id
_entity.type
_entity.pdbx_description
1 polymer ?
#
loop_
_entity_poly.entity_id
_entity_poly.type
_entity_poly.pdbx_seq_one_letter_code
_entity_poly.pdbx_strand_id
1 'polypeptide(L)'
;MFKRQYFRIDTIIPMKVNTVPPHLKDHVAARVEEFSDLKPFIVNISAGGMNFKSLKQYSKGDILEIIMTLPIPVKITLWVYGEVLRIEKTKNNNYQTFLKFINISDRIREKIANFVFQWEREVLKKSQLNFDTKFFDIPVSRLINGTSFPFEIFIRDKEGMKYLFPEGLPCDSIAQEFFEDNGISRIYIRADELSAFNDYIDKNKVKQKVFDRDDYYSFKEYSFNKKNYHLVDRNVLIKIKDIDFSLYMVNDFIYEPLIEASPEKIVTVDEEKLNTRYILIRKSDINKYHSKIMHQVSCIKRQASGIQPDPLSSDFCPHPLLFFKESAKILMYEVFEQPKNNDKMLKVISIATELVSSILKDSEAIYNLFSLNSGDFYTHIHSINVAVLSIGIGIILGLDKDSLEKLSIGALLHDIGHTAISEDIVNKQGRLSMREFEIFKTHVREGLKIVQMHKAIPEESYPAILCHHEKLSGNGYPLKITRDKIPLFGKITAIADAYDLLTTNRPYRPHMTPFQALSTIAKETNNYDPEVIKALIKITTIRNHQP
;
A
#
# COMPACT_ATOMS: atom_id res chain seq x y z
N MET A 1 -10.48 -30.59 -32.20
CA MET A 1 -11.40 -30.45 -31.05
C MET A 1 -10.75 -31.08 -29.82
N PHE A 2 -10.01 -30.32 -28.99
CA PHE A 2 -9.73 -30.69 -27.60
C PHE A 2 -9.42 -29.42 -26.79
N LYS A 3 -10.31 -29.12 -25.83
CA LYS A 3 -10.17 -28.08 -24.79
C LYS A 3 -9.07 -28.47 -23.78
N ARG A 4 -8.26 -27.52 -23.35
CA ARG A 4 -7.58 -27.46 -22.03
C ARG A 4 -7.46 -25.97 -21.66
N GLN A 5 -8.31 -25.37 -20.83
CA GLN A 5 -8.36 -25.37 -19.35
C GLN A 5 -7.00 -25.06 -18.67
N TYR A 6 -6.79 -23.78 -18.36
CA TYR A 6 -5.77 -23.28 -17.43
C TYR A 6 -6.22 -23.47 -15.98
N PHE A 7 -5.26 -23.60 -15.04
CA PHE A 7 -5.51 -23.40 -13.61
C PHE A 7 -4.42 -22.53 -12.96
N ARG A 8 -4.89 -21.48 -12.29
CA ARG A 8 -4.20 -20.65 -11.27
C ARG A 8 -3.98 -21.47 -10.00
N ILE A 9 -2.85 -21.27 -9.32
CA ILE A 9 -2.65 -21.80 -7.96
C ILE A 9 -2.44 -20.64 -7.00
N ASP A 10 -3.56 -20.08 -6.54
CA ASP A 10 -3.68 -19.54 -5.19
C ASP A 10 -4.67 -20.45 -4.48
N THR A 11 -4.23 -21.32 -3.56
CA THR A 11 -5.20 -22.06 -2.75
C THR A 11 -4.60 -22.72 -1.52
N ILE A 12 -5.38 -22.73 -0.43
CA ILE A 12 -5.45 -23.85 0.51
C ILE A 12 -5.59 -25.12 -0.34
N ILE A 13 -4.68 -26.09 -0.23
CA ILE A 13 -4.66 -27.24 -1.14
C ILE A 13 -5.48 -28.40 -0.53
N PRO A 14 -6.74 -28.65 -0.92
CA PRO A 14 -7.38 -29.94 -0.63
C PRO A 14 -6.75 -30.99 -1.56
N MET A 15 -5.89 -31.85 -1.02
CA MET A 15 -5.28 -32.94 -1.78
C MET A 15 -6.13 -34.20 -1.73
N LYS A 16 -6.20 -34.93 -2.86
CA LYS A 16 -6.93 -36.19 -2.98
C LYS A 16 -5.97 -37.36 -2.72
N VAL A 17 -6.09 -37.98 -1.54
CA VAL A 17 -5.31 -39.18 -1.17
C VAL A 17 -6.23 -40.40 -1.28
N ASN A 18 -5.90 -41.36 -2.15
CA ASN A 18 -6.62 -42.64 -2.20
C ASN A 18 -5.92 -43.63 -1.26
N THR A 19 -6.64 -44.16 -0.27
CA THR A 19 -6.16 -45.27 0.57
C THR A 19 -6.94 -46.54 0.25
N VAL A 20 -6.22 -47.64 -0.05
CA VAL A 20 -6.79 -48.98 -0.27
C VAL A 20 -6.72 -49.75 1.05
N PRO A 21 -7.81 -50.40 1.51
CA PRO A 21 -7.83 -51.02 2.83
C PRO A 21 -7.26 -52.44 2.79
N PRO A 22 -6.41 -52.82 3.76
CA PRO A 22 -6.30 -54.20 4.18
C PRO A 22 -6.86 -54.28 5.60
N HIS A 23 -8.18 -54.47 5.69
CA HIS A 23 -8.89 -55.13 6.81
C HIS A 23 -8.36 -54.83 8.22
N LEU A 24 -9.07 -53.96 8.96
CA LEU A 24 -9.39 -54.11 10.39
C LEU A 24 -10.10 -52.84 10.86
N LYS A 25 -11.43 -52.92 10.86
CA LYS A 25 -12.22 -52.19 11.86
C LYS A 25 -11.96 -52.88 13.21
N ASP A 26 -12.07 -52.07 14.25
CA ASP A 26 -12.27 -52.46 15.63
C ASP A 26 -11.00 -52.44 16.51
N HIS A 27 -10.91 -51.36 17.29
CA HIS A 27 -10.06 -51.12 18.47
C HIS A 27 -8.58 -50.76 18.24
N VAL A 28 -8.27 -49.45 18.18
CA VAL A 28 -6.91 -48.94 18.42
C VAL A 28 -6.96 -47.68 19.30
N ALA A 29 -6.72 -47.88 20.59
CA ALA A 29 -6.04 -46.88 21.42
C ALA A 29 -4.59 -46.78 20.94
N ALA A 30 -4.04 -45.58 20.86
CA ALA A 30 -2.69 -45.34 20.36
C ALA A 30 -1.64 -46.09 21.20
N ARG A 31 -1.16 -47.23 20.68
CA ARG A 31 0.13 -47.81 21.06
C ARG A 31 1.04 -47.76 19.84
N VAL A 32 2.20 -47.14 20.06
CA VAL A 32 3.27 -47.06 19.08
C VAL A 32 4.07 -48.34 19.20
N GLU A 33 3.89 -49.27 18.25
CA GLU A 33 4.83 -50.38 18.05
C GLU A 33 5.71 -50.10 16.84
N GLU A 34 7.00 -50.33 17.04
CA GLU A 34 8.04 -50.31 16.00
C GLU A 34 7.89 -51.56 15.11
N PHE A 35 8.15 -51.37 13.82
CA PHE A 35 8.13 -52.35 12.72
C PHE A 35 6.77 -52.61 12.06
N SER A 36 6.55 -51.93 10.93
CA SER A 36 5.44 -52.16 10.04
C SER A 36 5.85 -53.07 8.87
N ASP A 37 5.40 -54.32 8.85
CA ASP A 37 5.35 -55.20 7.65
C ASP A 37 4.28 -54.74 6.63
N LEU A 38 4.04 -53.43 6.56
CA LEU A 38 3.09 -52.82 5.63
C LEU A 38 3.72 -52.76 4.23
N LYS A 39 3.06 -53.37 3.24
CA LYS A 39 3.50 -53.29 1.84
C LYS A 39 3.49 -51.83 1.34
N PRO A 40 4.47 -51.44 0.50
CA PRO A 40 4.52 -50.10 -0.08
C PRO A 40 3.22 -49.80 -0.84
N PHE A 41 2.57 -48.68 -0.54
CA PHE A 41 1.48 -48.15 -1.35
C PHE A 41 1.89 -46.83 -2.00
N ILE A 42 1.47 -46.64 -3.25
CA ILE A 42 1.81 -45.46 -4.04
C ILE A 42 0.84 -44.34 -3.68
N VAL A 43 1.36 -43.25 -3.13
CA VAL A 43 0.58 -42.01 -3.00
C VAL A 43 0.69 -41.27 -4.32
N ASN A 44 -0.45 -41.12 -5.00
CA ASN A 44 -0.54 -40.28 -6.19
C ASN A 44 -0.93 -38.87 -5.75
N ILE A 45 0.00 -37.93 -5.91
CA ILE A 45 -0.21 -36.52 -5.63
C ILE A 45 -0.51 -35.82 -6.95
N SER A 46 -1.65 -35.11 -7.04
CA SER A 46 -2.01 -34.30 -8.21
C SER A 46 -2.13 -32.82 -7.87
N ALA A 47 -1.36 -31.97 -8.54
CA ALA A 47 -1.46 -30.51 -8.47
C ALA A 47 -1.33 -29.93 -9.89
N GLY A 48 -2.26 -29.06 -10.30
CA GLY A 48 -2.22 -28.43 -11.63
C GLY A 48 -2.19 -29.39 -12.82
N GLY A 49 -2.61 -30.65 -12.67
CA GLY A 49 -2.56 -31.67 -13.73
C GLY A 49 -1.27 -32.51 -13.81
N MET A 50 -0.30 -32.33 -12.90
CA MET A 50 0.88 -33.19 -12.79
C MET A 50 0.69 -34.31 -11.75
N ASN A 51 1.16 -35.52 -12.04
CA ASN A 51 1.09 -36.68 -11.13
C ASN A 51 2.49 -37.03 -10.58
N PHE A 52 2.63 -37.08 -9.26
CA PHE A 52 3.88 -37.49 -8.60
C PHE A 52 3.71 -38.86 -7.94
N LYS A 53 4.73 -39.72 -8.07
CA LYS A 53 4.81 -41.01 -7.36
C LYS A 53 5.70 -40.86 -6.13
N SER A 54 5.20 -41.21 -4.96
CA SER A 54 6.02 -41.33 -3.74
C SER A 54 6.16 -42.78 -3.29
N LEU A 55 7.30 -43.10 -2.68
CA LEU A 55 7.48 -44.29 -1.83
C LEU A 55 7.60 -43.81 -0.38
N LYS A 56 6.97 -44.49 0.58
CA LYS A 56 7.05 -44.12 2.00
C LYS A 56 7.92 -45.12 2.80
N GLN A 57 8.67 -44.57 3.76
CA GLN A 57 9.05 -45.21 5.04
C GLN A 57 8.42 -44.37 6.18
N TYR A 58 7.95 -45.00 7.26
CA TYR A 58 7.30 -44.29 8.37
C TYR A 58 8.34 -43.78 9.38
N SER A 59 8.13 -42.59 9.95
CA SER A 59 8.77 -42.14 11.19
C SER A 59 7.70 -41.68 12.22
N LYS A 60 8.03 -41.74 13.52
CA LYS A 60 7.14 -41.54 14.68
C LYS A 60 6.54 -40.11 14.73
N GLY A 61 5.25 -40.00 15.06
CA GLY A 61 4.52 -38.73 15.29
C GLY A 61 3.69 -38.26 14.08
N ASP A 62 2.94 -37.16 14.20
CA ASP A 62 2.06 -36.54 13.17
C ASP A 62 2.82 -36.02 11.92
N ILE A 63 3.96 -36.62 11.60
CA ILE A 63 4.89 -36.22 10.55
C ILE A 63 4.76 -37.21 9.40
N LEU A 64 4.37 -36.70 8.23
CA LEU A 64 4.35 -37.47 7.00
C LEU A 64 5.67 -37.27 6.26
N GLU A 65 6.53 -38.29 6.28
CA GLU A 65 7.72 -38.34 5.44
C GLU A 65 7.33 -38.75 4.01
N ILE A 66 7.61 -37.88 3.03
CA ILE A 66 7.35 -38.14 1.62
C ILE A 66 8.68 -38.06 0.85
N ILE A 67 9.10 -39.20 0.29
CA ILE A 67 10.19 -39.22 -0.68
C ILE A 67 9.59 -39.03 -2.07
N MET A 68 9.84 -37.88 -2.67
CA MET A 68 9.39 -37.60 -4.03
C MET A 68 10.50 -37.92 -5.02
N THR A 69 10.11 -38.63 -6.08
CA THR A 69 10.95 -38.78 -7.27
C THR A 69 10.39 -37.84 -8.34
N LEU A 70 11.10 -36.75 -8.62
CA LEU A 70 10.76 -35.83 -9.70
C LEU A 70 11.08 -36.50 -11.06
N PRO A 71 10.55 -36.01 -12.19
CA PRO A 71 10.83 -36.55 -13.53
C PRO A 71 12.26 -36.27 -14.05
N ILE A 72 13.24 -36.15 -13.15
CA ILE A 72 14.69 -36.09 -13.36
C ILE A 72 15.31 -36.95 -12.23
N PRO A 73 16.46 -37.67 -12.36
CA PRO A 73 16.86 -38.72 -11.40
C PRO A 73 17.46 -38.15 -10.10
N VAL A 74 16.74 -37.26 -9.44
CA VAL A 74 17.08 -36.64 -8.18
C VAL A 74 15.99 -37.01 -7.18
N LYS A 75 16.33 -37.86 -6.22
CA LYS A 75 15.46 -38.18 -5.09
C LYS A 75 15.55 -37.03 -4.09
N ILE A 76 14.40 -36.48 -3.70
CA ILE A 76 14.33 -35.43 -2.67
C ILE A 76 13.37 -35.90 -1.58
N THR A 77 13.86 -35.91 -0.35
CA THR A 77 13.06 -36.19 0.85
C THR A 77 12.46 -34.89 1.36
N LEU A 78 11.13 -34.82 1.47
CA LEU A 78 10.44 -33.70 2.08
C LEU A 78 9.73 -34.14 3.37
N TRP A 79 9.85 -33.29 4.38
CA TRP A 79 9.13 -33.38 5.65
C TRP A 79 7.99 -32.37 5.60
N VAL A 80 6.75 -32.83 5.68
CA VAL A 80 5.57 -31.96 5.61
C VAL A 80 4.63 -32.23 6.77
N TYR A 81 4.12 -31.14 7.35
CA TYR A 81 3.12 -31.14 8.42
C TYR A 81 1.75 -30.87 7.81
N GLY A 82 0.73 -31.63 8.22
CA GLY A 82 -0.62 -31.39 7.73
C GLY A 82 -1.71 -31.80 8.70
N GLU A 83 -2.78 -31.00 8.75
CA GLU A 83 -3.98 -31.24 9.55
C GLU A 83 -5.01 -32.02 8.72
N VAL A 84 -5.59 -33.08 9.29
CA VAL A 84 -6.65 -33.85 8.62
C VAL A 84 -7.95 -33.07 8.66
N LEU A 85 -8.40 -32.59 7.51
CA LEU A 85 -9.63 -31.82 7.41
C LEU A 85 -10.88 -32.69 7.35
N ARG A 86 -10.86 -33.78 6.58
CA ARG A 86 -11.99 -34.73 6.48
C ARG A 86 -11.58 -36.05 5.82
N ILE A 87 -12.34 -37.11 6.07
CA ILE A 87 -12.16 -38.43 5.45
C ILE A 87 -13.48 -38.88 4.82
N GLU A 88 -13.48 -39.20 3.53
CA GLU A 88 -14.65 -39.61 2.77
C GLU A 88 -14.49 -41.03 2.24
N LYS A 89 -15.53 -41.85 2.33
CA LYS A 89 -15.50 -43.21 1.78
C LYS A 89 -15.91 -43.20 0.31
N THR A 90 -15.05 -43.69 -0.57
CA THR A 90 -15.29 -43.72 -2.02
C THR A 90 -16.09 -44.96 -2.44
N LYS A 91 -16.67 -44.91 -3.65
CA LYS A 91 -17.51 -45.99 -4.22
C LYS A 91 -16.80 -47.34 -4.35
N ASN A 92 -15.47 -47.37 -4.38
CA ASN A 92 -14.66 -48.60 -4.49
C ASN A 92 -14.17 -49.11 -3.11
N ASN A 93 -14.84 -48.74 -2.02
CA ASN A 93 -14.47 -49.11 -0.64
C ASN A 93 -13.11 -48.56 -0.15
N ASN A 94 -12.51 -47.62 -0.88
CA ASN A 94 -11.30 -46.88 -0.48
C ASN A 94 -11.66 -45.65 0.35
N TYR A 95 -10.77 -45.19 1.22
CA TYR A 95 -10.97 -43.96 1.98
C TYR A 95 -10.17 -42.81 1.35
N GLN A 96 -10.79 -41.64 1.33
CA GLN A 96 -10.30 -40.40 0.75
C GLN A 96 -10.05 -39.40 1.87
N THR A 97 -8.79 -39.22 2.24
CA THR A 97 -8.41 -38.31 3.31
C THR A 97 -7.97 -36.97 2.72
N PHE A 98 -8.55 -35.89 3.22
CA PHE A 98 -8.24 -34.52 2.84
C PHE A 98 -7.37 -33.90 3.92
N LEU A 99 -6.19 -33.43 3.54
CA LEU A 99 -5.21 -32.82 4.43
C LEU A 99 -5.05 -31.33 4.08
N LYS A 100 -4.76 -30.50 5.08
CA LYS A 100 -4.27 -29.14 4.91
C LYS A 100 -2.83 -29.07 5.40
N PHE A 101 -1.89 -28.85 4.49
CA PHE A 101 -0.50 -28.68 4.86
C PHE A 101 -0.26 -27.31 5.51
N ILE A 102 0.54 -27.28 6.56
CA ILE A 102 0.88 -26.08 7.34
C ILE A 102 2.37 -25.80 7.12
N ASN A 103 2.74 -24.53 6.85
CA ASN A 103 4.13 -24.06 6.68
C ASN A 103 4.96 -24.82 5.62
N ILE A 104 4.54 -24.83 4.35
CA ILE A 104 5.48 -25.14 3.26
C ILE A 104 6.50 -23.98 3.22
N SER A 105 7.71 -24.22 3.73
CA SER A 105 8.75 -23.18 3.83
C SER A 105 9.11 -22.59 2.47
N ASP A 106 9.41 -21.29 2.43
CA ASP A 106 9.81 -20.55 1.21
C ASP A 106 10.96 -21.23 0.44
N ARG A 107 11.85 -21.93 1.15
CA ARG A 107 12.96 -22.72 0.60
C ARG A 107 12.53 -23.87 -0.33
N ILE A 108 11.32 -24.40 -0.15
CA ILE A 108 10.74 -25.45 -1.01
C ILE A 108 10.14 -24.83 -2.26
N ARG A 109 9.48 -23.68 -2.12
CA ARG A 109 8.94 -22.89 -3.23
C ARG A 109 10.06 -22.44 -4.16
N GLU A 110 11.19 -22.02 -3.59
CA GLU A 110 12.41 -21.61 -4.28
C GLU A 110 13.08 -22.77 -5.06
N LYS A 111 13.14 -23.98 -4.49
CA LYS A 111 13.70 -25.16 -5.17
C LYS A 111 12.83 -25.66 -6.33
N ILE A 112 11.50 -25.53 -6.22
CA ILE A 112 10.56 -25.88 -7.30
C ILE A 112 10.66 -24.85 -8.43
N ALA A 113 10.76 -23.56 -8.11
CA ALA A 113 10.98 -22.50 -9.09
C ALA A 113 12.30 -22.71 -9.85
N ASN A 114 13.41 -22.95 -9.14
CA ASN A 114 14.72 -23.18 -9.75
C ASN A 114 14.78 -24.41 -10.66
N PHE A 115 14.01 -25.46 -10.36
CA PHE A 115 13.89 -26.67 -11.19
C PHE A 115 13.16 -26.39 -12.52
N VAL A 116 12.05 -25.64 -12.47
CA VAL A 116 11.31 -25.22 -13.68
C VAL A 116 12.21 -24.37 -14.59
N PHE A 117 12.96 -23.44 -13.99
CA PHE A 117 13.93 -22.60 -14.71
C PHE A 117 15.15 -23.36 -15.28
N GLN A 118 15.51 -24.53 -14.73
CA GLN A 118 16.57 -25.37 -15.30
C GLN A 118 16.04 -26.27 -16.42
N TRP A 119 14.81 -26.77 -16.31
CA TRP A 119 14.18 -27.60 -17.34
C TRP A 119 13.87 -26.81 -18.61
N GLU A 120 13.40 -25.57 -18.49
CA GLU A 120 13.18 -24.68 -19.64
C GLU A 120 14.49 -24.37 -20.40
N ARG A 121 15.61 -24.20 -19.70
CA ARG A 121 16.92 -23.95 -20.32
C ARG A 121 17.46 -25.12 -21.16
N GLU A 122 17.14 -26.36 -20.79
CA GLU A 122 17.57 -27.55 -21.54
C GLU A 122 16.70 -27.81 -22.78
N VAL A 123 15.43 -27.39 -22.76
CA VAL A 123 14.53 -27.44 -23.94
C VAL A 123 14.90 -26.35 -24.95
N LEU A 124 15.33 -25.18 -24.48
CA LEU A 124 15.77 -24.05 -25.33
C LEU A 124 17.07 -24.28 -26.10
N LYS A 125 17.87 -25.29 -25.75
CA LYS A 125 19.02 -25.72 -26.58
C LYS A 125 18.59 -26.44 -27.87
N LYS A 126 17.34 -26.90 -27.99
CA LYS A 126 16.90 -27.77 -29.10
C LYS A 126 16.11 -27.07 -30.21
N SER A 127 15.76 -25.79 -30.09
CA SER A 127 15.08 -25.05 -31.16
C SER A 127 15.98 -23.92 -31.69
N GLN A 128 16.65 -24.22 -32.79
CA GLN A 128 17.52 -23.32 -33.54
C GLN A 128 16.74 -22.06 -33.98
N LEU A 129 17.19 -20.88 -33.55
CA LEU A 129 16.84 -19.62 -34.22
C LEU A 129 17.49 -19.63 -35.61
N ASN A 130 16.70 -19.57 -36.67
CA ASN A 130 17.21 -19.44 -38.04
C ASN A 130 17.93 -18.09 -38.20
N PHE A 131 19.07 -18.08 -38.89
CA PHE A 131 19.95 -16.91 -39.07
C PHE A 131 19.25 -15.68 -39.71
N ASP A 132 18.10 -15.85 -40.37
CA ASP A 132 17.34 -14.78 -41.03
C ASP A 132 16.15 -14.22 -40.20
N THR A 133 16.01 -14.63 -38.94
CA THR A 133 14.88 -14.18 -38.10
C THR A 133 15.02 -12.71 -37.74
N LYS A 134 14.10 -11.86 -38.24
CA LYS A 134 14.03 -10.43 -37.91
C LYS A 134 13.21 -10.21 -36.63
N PHE A 135 13.61 -9.23 -35.84
CA PHE A 135 12.96 -8.90 -34.56
C PHE A 135 12.56 -7.42 -34.50
N PHE A 136 11.42 -7.13 -33.86
CA PHE A 136 11.02 -5.78 -33.47
C PHE A 136 11.29 -5.55 -32.00
N ASP A 137 11.78 -4.35 -31.70
CA ASP A 137 12.07 -3.88 -30.36
C ASP A 137 10.83 -3.22 -29.72
N ILE A 138 10.50 -3.61 -28.50
CA ILE A 138 9.37 -3.11 -27.73
C ILE A 138 9.82 -2.71 -26.31
N PRO A 139 9.59 -1.46 -25.89
CA PRO A 139 9.76 -1.06 -24.49
C PRO A 139 8.80 -1.85 -23.59
N VAL A 140 9.30 -2.36 -22.46
CA VAL A 140 8.48 -3.09 -21.47
C VAL A 140 7.31 -2.22 -20.98
N SER A 141 7.47 -0.88 -20.95
CA SER A 141 6.42 0.08 -20.60
C SER A 141 5.20 0.08 -21.54
N ARG A 142 5.30 -0.52 -22.74
CA ARG A 142 4.16 -0.67 -23.67
C ARG A 142 3.36 -1.94 -23.40
N LEU A 143 3.82 -2.83 -22.52
CA LEU A 143 3.10 -4.04 -22.16
C LEU A 143 1.97 -3.72 -21.17
N ILE A 144 0.83 -4.37 -21.35
CA ILE A 144 -0.40 -4.08 -20.63
C ILE A 144 -0.56 -5.12 -19.50
N ASN A 145 -0.40 -4.66 -18.26
CA ASN A 145 -0.51 -5.50 -17.07
C ASN A 145 -1.92 -6.13 -16.95
N GLY A 146 -2.00 -7.43 -16.60
CA GLY A 146 -3.25 -8.19 -16.48
C GLY A 146 -3.73 -8.87 -17.78
N THR A 147 -2.87 -8.93 -18.80
CA THR A 147 -3.13 -9.61 -20.08
C THR A 147 -2.21 -10.81 -20.26
N SER A 148 -2.44 -11.68 -21.24
CA SER A 148 -1.46 -12.69 -21.66
C SER A 148 -0.76 -12.24 -22.94
N PHE A 149 0.54 -12.48 -23.06
CA PHE A 149 1.30 -12.17 -24.26
C PHE A 149 0.84 -13.05 -25.42
N PRO A 150 0.36 -12.50 -26.56
CA PRO A 150 0.00 -13.31 -27.72
C PRO A 150 1.18 -13.56 -28.67
N PHE A 151 2.40 -13.40 -28.19
CA PHE A 151 3.64 -13.53 -28.96
C PHE A 151 4.75 -14.03 -28.03
N GLU A 152 5.80 -14.59 -28.61
CA GLU A 152 7.00 -14.99 -27.87
C GLU A 152 7.86 -13.77 -27.53
N ILE A 153 8.53 -13.82 -26.38
CA ILE A 153 9.38 -12.74 -25.89
C ILE A 153 10.84 -13.17 -25.97
N PHE A 154 11.66 -12.28 -26.53
CA PHE A 154 13.10 -12.41 -26.63
C PHE A 154 13.78 -11.21 -25.95
N ILE A 155 15.03 -11.39 -25.55
CA ILE A 155 15.91 -10.35 -25.04
C ILE A 155 17.19 -10.34 -25.86
N ARG A 156 17.91 -9.21 -25.86
CA ARG A 156 19.23 -9.11 -26.49
C ARG A 156 20.28 -8.89 -25.43
N ASP A 157 21.29 -9.74 -25.40
CA ASP A 157 22.48 -9.54 -24.58
C ASP A 157 23.75 -9.50 -25.43
N LYS A 158 24.92 -9.54 -24.78
CA LYS A 158 26.23 -9.46 -25.45
C LYS A 158 26.51 -10.64 -26.40
N GLU A 159 25.80 -11.76 -26.25
CA GLU A 159 25.97 -12.98 -27.04
C GLU A 159 24.91 -13.10 -28.15
N GLY A 160 23.92 -12.21 -28.20
CA GLY A 160 22.92 -12.12 -29.27
C GLY A 160 21.49 -12.13 -28.76
N MET A 161 20.56 -12.57 -29.61
CA MET A 161 19.15 -12.71 -29.26
C MET A 161 18.92 -14.00 -28.48
N LYS A 162 18.31 -13.88 -27.30
CA LYS A 162 17.93 -15.01 -26.43
C LYS A 162 16.42 -15.04 -26.26
N TYR A 163 15.86 -16.23 -26.37
CA TYR A 163 14.48 -16.46 -26.01
C TYR A 163 14.29 -16.29 -24.51
N LEU A 164 13.18 -15.68 -24.11
CA LEU A 164 12.84 -15.43 -22.71
C LEU A 164 11.54 -16.13 -22.30
N PHE A 165 10.42 -15.86 -23.01
CA PHE A 165 9.10 -16.40 -22.62
C PHE A 165 8.25 -16.85 -23.81
N PRO A 166 7.37 -17.85 -23.62
CA PRO A 166 6.40 -18.26 -24.63
C PRO A 166 5.22 -17.29 -24.72
N GLU A 167 4.50 -17.36 -25.84
CA GLU A 167 3.14 -16.85 -25.93
C GLU A 167 2.22 -17.53 -24.89
N GLY A 168 1.18 -16.82 -24.44
CA GLY A 168 0.24 -17.23 -23.41
C GLY A 168 0.67 -16.88 -21.98
N LEU A 169 1.93 -16.50 -21.76
CA LEU A 169 2.39 -16.09 -20.43
C LEU A 169 1.66 -14.82 -19.96
N PRO A 170 1.13 -14.78 -18.71
CA PRO A 170 0.51 -13.59 -18.17
C PRO A 170 1.56 -12.47 -17.98
N CYS A 171 1.26 -11.31 -18.54
CA CYS A 171 1.89 -10.04 -18.22
C CYS A 171 1.33 -9.54 -16.89
N ASP A 172 1.72 -10.18 -15.79
CA ASP A 172 1.31 -9.81 -14.43
C ASP A 172 2.46 -9.15 -13.65
N SER A 173 2.24 -8.87 -12.37
CA SER A 173 3.28 -8.27 -11.50
C SER A 173 4.55 -9.10 -11.41
N ILE A 174 4.48 -10.43 -11.57
CA ILE A 174 5.64 -11.32 -11.49
C ILE A 174 6.49 -11.17 -12.75
N ALA A 175 5.85 -11.06 -13.91
CA ALA A 175 6.56 -10.77 -15.16
C ALA A 175 7.24 -9.39 -15.12
N GLN A 176 6.57 -8.37 -14.55
CA GLN A 176 7.14 -7.02 -14.39
C GLN A 176 8.33 -6.99 -13.42
N GLU A 177 8.19 -7.61 -12.24
CA GLU A 177 9.27 -7.74 -11.25
C GLU A 177 10.47 -8.48 -11.84
N PHE A 178 10.23 -9.54 -12.61
CA PHE A 178 11.29 -10.25 -13.34
C PHE A 178 12.04 -9.32 -14.30
N PHE A 179 11.34 -8.48 -15.08
CA PHE A 179 12.00 -7.55 -15.98
C PHE A 179 12.82 -6.50 -15.21
N GLU A 180 12.28 -5.95 -14.13
CA GLU A 180 12.97 -4.97 -13.30
C GLU A 180 14.22 -5.55 -12.61
N ASP A 181 14.09 -6.69 -11.94
CA ASP A 181 15.18 -7.36 -11.22
C ASP A 181 16.34 -7.78 -12.14
N ASN A 182 16.02 -8.10 -13.39
CA ASN A 182 17.01 -8.47 -14.41
C ASN A 182 17.47 -7.27 -15.26
N GLY A 183 17.01 -6.04 -14.96
CA GLY A 183 17.39 -4.83 -15.68
C GLY A 183 16.93 -4.81 -17.15
N ILE A 184 15.88 -5.55 -17.49
CA ILE A 184 15.33 -5.69 -18.83
C ILE A 184 14.33 -4.54 -19.07
N SER A 185 14.77 -3.49 -19.75
CA SER A 185 13.91 -2.35 -20.13
C SER A 185 13.25 -2.53 -21.50
N ARG A 186 13.76 -3.46 -22.32
CA ARG A 186 13.35 -3.70 -23.70
C ARG A 186 13.25 -5.19 -23.96
N ILE A 187 12.18 -5.59 -24.63
CA ILE A 187 11.99 -6.93 -25.14
C ILE A 187 11.93 -6.91 -26.66
N TYR A 188 12.04 -8.08 -27.26
CA TYR A 188 11.98 -8.26 -28.69
C TYR A 188 10.96 -9.33 -29.04
N ILE A 189 10.23 -9.11 -30.14
CA ILE A 189 9.30 -10.08 -30.71
C ILE A 189 9.70 -10.36 -32.15
N ARG A 190 9.25 -11.47 -32.74
CA ARG A 190 9.56 -11.73 -34.15
C ARG A 190 8.80 -10.78 -35.08
N ALA A 191 9.38 -10.54 -36.26
CA ALA A 191 8.82 -9.59 -37.23
C ALA A 191 7.43 -9.97 -37.75
N ASP A 192 7.15 -11.26 -37.86
CA ASP A 192 5.85 -11.83 -38.23
C ASP A 192 4.79 -11.72 -37.12
N GLU A 193 5.21 -11.55 -35.86
CA GLU A 193 4.32 -11.37 -34.71
C GLU A 193 3.92 -9.90 -34.45
N LEU A 194 4.44 -8.95 -35.24
CA LEU A 194 4.14 -7.52 -35.08
C LEU A 194 2.63 -7.22 -35.18
N SER A 195 1.91 -7.94 -36.04
CA SER A 195 0.45 -7.80 -36.16
C SER A 195 -0.26 -8.22 -34.87
N ALA A 196 0.20 -9.28 -34.20
CA ALA A 196 -0.37 -9.75 -32.94
C ALA A 196 -0.11 -8.76 -31.80
N PHE A 197 1.05 -8.09 -31.81
CA PHE A 197 1.34 -6.99 -30.88
C PHE A 197 0.46 -5.76 -31.11
N ASN A 198 0.24 -5.34 -32.36
CA ASN A 198 -0.64 -4.21 -32.64
C ASN A 198 -2.09 -4.50 -32.20
N ASP A 199 -2.59 -5.70 -32.51
CA ASP A 199 -3.89 -6.20 -32.04
C ASP A 199 -3.98 -6.26 -30.51
N TYR A 200 -2.90 -6.70 -29.84
CA TYR A 200 -2.78 -6.75 -28.39
C TYR A 200 -2.93 -5.37 -27.76
N ILE A 201 -2.27 -4.37 -28.33
CA ILE A 201 -2.39 -2.99 -27.89
C ILE A 201 -3.80 -2.46 -28.18
N ASP A 202 -4.33 -2.69 -29.37
CA ASP A 202 -5.62 -2.12 -29.79
C ASP A 202 -6.83 -2.75 -29.09
N LYS A 203 -6.83 -4.06 -28.83
CA LYS A 203 -7.89 -4.75 -28.08
C LYS A 203 -7.92 -4.37 -26.61
N ASN A 204 -6.77 -4.04 -26.04
CA ASN A 204 -6.64 -3.72 -24.61
C ASN A 204 -6.58 -2.20 -24.34
N LYS A 205 -6.56 -1.35 -25.37
CA LYS A 205 -6.73 0.11 -25.26
C LYS A 205 -8.07 0.54 -24.64
N VAL A 206 -9.06 -0.35 -24.53
CA VAL A 206 -10.47 0.00 -24.21
C VAL A 206 -11.02 -0.65 -22.92
N LYS A 207 -10.28 -1.54 -22.24
CA LYS A 207 -10.70 -1.96 -20.90
C LYS A 207 -10.07 -1.03 -19.88
N GLN A 208 -10.84 -0.02 -19.44
CA GLN A 208 -10.56 0.63 -18.16
C GLN A 208 -10.28 -0.46 -17.14
N LYS A 209 -9.05 -0.48 -16.62
CA LYS A 209 -8.73 -1.28 -15.45
C LYS A 209 -9.68 -0.75 -14.37
N VAL A 210 -10.46 -1.62 -13.73
CA VAL A 210 -11.35 -1.25 -12.62
C VAL A 210 -10.76 -1.89 -11.39
N PHE A 211 -10.63 -1.12 -10.31
CA PHE A 211 -10.08 -1.65 -9.08
C PHE A 211 -11.10 -2.59 -8.44
N ASP A 212 -10.76 -3.88 -8.39
CA ASP A 212 -11.61 -4.88 -7.76
C ASP A 212 -11.29 -4.95 -6.26
N ARG A 213 -12.28 -4.55 -5.44
CA ARG A 213 -12.18 -4.49 -3.97
C ARG A 213 -12.24 -5.87 -3.30
N ASP A 214 -12.47 -6.93 -4.06
CA ASP A 214 -12.44 -8.31 -3.55
C ASP A 214 -11.25 -9.10 -4.12
N ASP A 215 -10.48 -8.50 -5.04
CA ASP A 215 -9.32 -9.13 -5.67
C ASP A 215 -7.99 -8.79 -4.97
N TYR A 216 -7.31 -9.83 -4.50
CA TYR A 216 -6.02 -9.72 -3.82
C TYR A 216 -4.94 -9.03 -4.68
N TYR A 217 -4.93 -9.23 -6.00
CA TYR A 217 -3.91 -8.62 -6.88
C TYR A 217 -4.10 -7.12 -7.04
N SER A 218 -5.33 -6.67 -7.26
CA SER A 218 -5.69 -5.24 -7.31
C SER A 218 -5.17 -4.51 -6.06
N PHE A 219 -5.35 -5.12 -4.88
CA PHE A 219 -4.84 -4.59 -3.62
C PHE A 219 -3.32 -4.65 -3.46
N LYS A 220 -2.66 -5.71 -3.94
CA LYS A 220 -1.19 -5.82 -3.90
C LYS A 220 -0.58 -4.75 -4.79
N GLU A 221 -1.12 -4.53 -5.98
CA GLU A 221 -0.71 -3.48 -6.92
C GLU A 221 -0.95 -2.09 -6.33
N TYR A 222 -2.13 -1.83 -5.75
CA TYR A 222 -2.40 -0.59 -5.02
C TYR A 222 -1.39 -0.37 -3.89
N SER A 223 -1.11 -1.40 -3.08
CA SER A 223 -0.19 -1.31 -1.94
C SER A 223 1.25 -1.06 -2.39
N PHE A 224 1.69 -1.69 -3.48
CA PHE A 224 2.98 -1.44 -4.12
C PHE A 224 3.07 0.00 -4.64
N ASN A 225 2.08 0.45 -5.40
CA ASN A 225 2.06 1.82 -5.95
C ASN A 225 2.01 2.87 -4.82
N LYS A 226 1.18 2.65 -3.80
CA LYS A 226 1.12 3.51 -2.61
C LYS A 226 2.49 3.63 -1.93
N LYS A 227 3.29 2.57 -1.91
CA LYS A 227 4.66 2.59 -1.37
C LYS A 227 5.64 3.38 -2.25
N ASN A 228 5.40 3.48 -3.56
CA ASN A 228 6.34 4.06 -4.53
C ASN A 228 5.98 5.47 -5.02
N TYR A 229 4.76 5.94 -4.79
CA TYR A 229 4.28 7.25 -5.23
C TYR A 229 3.93 8.17 -4.05
N HIS A 230 4.07 9.48 -4.27
CA HIS A 230 3.75 10.54 -3.33
C HIS A 230 2.73 11.50 -3.94
N LEU A 231 1.68 11.82 -3.17
CA LEU A 231 0.60 12.72 -3.61
C LEU A 231 1.01 14.17 -3.45
N VAL A 232 0.87 14.93 -4.53
CA VAL A 232 1.24 16.35 -4.61
C VAL A 232 0.02 17.21 -4.95
N ASP A 233 -0.02 18.43 -4.45
CA ASP A 233 -1.15 19.33 -4.71
C ASP A 233 -1.09 19.96 -6.10
N ARG A 234 -2.18 19.80 -6.88
CA ARG A 234 -2.38 20.40 -8.20
C ARG A 234 -2.11 21.90 -8.19
N ASN A 235 -2.66 22.62 -7.22
CA ASN A 235 -2.57 24.08 -7.16
C ASN A 235 -1.16 24.57 -6.84
N VAL A 236 -0.33 23.69 -6.27
CA VAL A 236 1.09 23.97 -6.05
C VAL A 236 1.89 23.69 -7.31
N LEU A 237 1.62 22.59 -8.01
CA LEU A 237 2.30 22.26 -9.28
C LEU A 237 2.10 23.34 -10.35
N ILE A 238 0.87 23.83 -10.54
CA ILE A 238 0.57 24.90 -11.53
C ILE A 238 1.41 26.16 -11.28
N LYS A 239 1.75 26.43 -10.01
CA LYS A 239 2.52 27.63 -9.63
C LYS A 239 4.01 27.47 -9.80
N ILE A 240 4.52 26.24 -9.71
CA ILE A 240 5.95 25.93 -9.94
C ILE A 240 6.31 26.02 -11.43
N LYS A 241 5.30 25.91 -12.31
CA LYS A 241 5.38 25.94 -13.79
C LYS A 241 6.25 24.83 -14.37
N ASP A 242 7.56 24.89 -14.22
CA ASP A 242 8.49 23.99 -14.92
C ASP A 242 8.92 22.82 -14.04
N ILE A 243 8.74 21.60 -14.56
CA ILE A 243 9.11 20.35 -13.89
C ILE A 243 10.07 19.51 -14.74
N ASP A 244 10.95 18.80 -14.03
CA ASP A 244 12.01 17.92 -14.54
C ASP A 244 11.84 16.47 -14.03
N PHE A 245 10.61 16.12 -13.66
CA PHE A 245 10.19 14.81 -13.18
C PHE A 245 8.79 14.48 -13.67
N SER A 246 8.52 13.22 -13.99
CA SER A 246 7.22 12.78 -14.50
C SER A 246 6.11 12.88 -13.45
N LEU A 247 4.92 13.22 -13.91
CA LEU A 247 3.68 13.20 -13.12
C LEU A 247 2.85 11.97 -13.47
N TYR A 248 2.13 11.50 -12.46
CA TYR A 248 1.23 10.36 -12.51
C TYR A 248 -0.11 10.79 -11.93
N MET A 249 -1.15 10.00 -12.19
CA MET A 249 -2.48 10.22 -11.64
C MET A 249 -2.97 8.96 -10.94
N VAL A 250 -3.89 9.12 -10.00
CA VAL A 250 -4.65 8.00 -9.44
C VAL A 250 -6.14 8.22 -9.61
N ASN A 251 -6.80 7.26 -10.24
CA ASN A 251 -8.25 7.23 -10.43
C ASN A 251 -8.76 5.88 -9.90
N ASP A 252 -9.65 5.92 -8.91
CA ASP A 252 -10.20 4.71 -8.25
C ASP A 252 -9.12 3.68 -7.87
N PHE A 253 -8.06 4.14 -7.18
CA PHE A 253 -6.91 3.33 -6.73
C PHE A 253 -5.99 2.78 -7.83
N ILE A 254 -6.18 3.19 -9.08
CA ILE A 254 -5.36 2.79 -10.23
C ILE A 254 -4.41 3.93 -10.59
N TYR A 255 -3.13 3.61 -10.68
CA TYR A 255 -2.05 4.56 -10.90
C TYR A 255 -1.65 4.55 -12.37
N GLU A 256 -1.67 5.71 -13.01
CA GLU A 256 -1.42 5.86 -14.44
C GLU A 256 -0.44 7.02 -14.71
N PRO A 257 0.39 6.96 -15.76
CA PRO A 257 1.23 8.08 -16.16
C PRO A 257 0.36 9.24 -16.66
N LEU A 258 0.67 10.46 -16.24
CA LEU A 258 -0.02 11.69 -16.65
C LEU A 258 0.85 12.53 -17.58
N ILE A 259 2.06 12.87 -17.16
CA ILE A 259 3.01 13.70 -17.92
C ILE A 259 4.40 13.08 -17.79
N GLU A 260 5.09 12.92 -18.91
CA GLU A 260 6.47 12.44 -18.93
C GLU A 260 7.44 13.62 -19.04
N ALA A 261 8.31 13.78 -18.03
CA ALA A 261 9.33 14.82 -17.96
C ALA A 261 10.64 14.26 -17.37
N SER A 262 11.76 14.86 -17.75
CA SER A 262 13.09 14.51 -17.27
C SER A 262 13.99 15.76 -17.21
N PRO A 263 15.21 15.69 -16.64
CA PRO A 263 16.17 16.79 -16.70
C PRO A 263 16.48 17.26 -18.14
N GLU A 264 16.43 16.35 -19.11
CA GLU A 264 16.63 16.62 -20.53
C GLU A 264 15.34 17.08 -21.24
N LYS A 265 14.18 16.88 -20.60
CA LYS A 265 12.84 17.17 -21.14
C LYS A 265 12.02 17.89 -20.07
N ILE A 266 12.30 19.18 -19.90
CA ILE A 266 11.56 20.06 -18.99
C ILE A 266 10.16 20.29 -19.56
N VAL A 267 9.14 20.17 -18.72
CA VAL A 267 7.74 20.38 -19.10
C VAL A 267 7.15 21.52 -18.27
N THR A 268 6.54 22.49 -18.95
CA THR A 268 5.71 23.51 -18.29
C THR A 268 4.31 22.96 -18.04
N VAL A 269 3.87 23.02 -16.80
CA VAL A 269 2.58 22.54 -16.29
C VAL A 269 1.60 23.70 -16.17
N ASP A 270 0.39 23.48 -16.64
CA ASP A 270 -0.72 24.43 -16.61
C ASP A 270 -2.01 23.71 -16.19
N GLU A 271 -3.11 24.48 -16.08
CA GLU A 271 -4.40 23.92 -15.67
C GLU A 271 -4.97 22.90 -16.66
N GLU A 272 -4.72 23.06 -17.95
CA GLU A 272 -5.25 22.22 -19.02
C GLU A 272 -4.61 20.82 -19.00
N LYS A 273 -3.31 20.77 -18.71
CA LYS A 273 -2.56 19.50 -18.61
C LYS A 273 -2.87 18.72 -17.34
N LEU A 274 -3.38 19.37 -16.29
CA LEU A 274 -3.74 18.75 -15.02
C LEU A 274 -5.26 18.58 -14.89
N ASN A 275 -5.81 17.68 -15.71
CA ASN A 275 -7.24 17.38 -15.79
C ASN A 275 -7.75 16.44 -14.67
N THR A 276 -6.91 16.14 -13.67
CA THR A 276 -7.24 15.26 -12.55
C THR A 276 -6.98 15.94 -11.21
N ARG A 277 -7.68 15.46 -10.18
CA ARG A 277 -7.55 15.95 -8.82
C ARG A 277 -6.39 15.32 -8.06
N TYR A 278 -6.03 14.07 -8.37
CA TYR A 278 -4.99 13.34 -7.64
C TYR A 278 -3.75 13.15 -8.49
N ILE A 279 -2.77 14.01 -8.27
CA ILE A 279 -1.51 14.01 -8.98
C ILE A 279 -0.44 13.43 -8.08
N LEU A 280 0.40 12.61 -8.67
CA LEU A 280 1.42 11.83 -7.99
C LEU A 280 2.78 12.07 -8.64
N ILE A 281 3.83 11.98 -7.83
CA ILE A 281 5.22 11.86 -8.28
C ILE A 281 5.79 10.53 -7.77
N ARG A 282 6.82 10.00 -8.43
CA ARG A 282 7.58 8.88 -7.84
C ARG A 282 8.31 9.37 -6.59
N LYS A 283 8.41 8.52 -5.58
CA LYS A 283 9.15 8.85 -4.35
C LYS A 283 10.63 9.15 -4.60
N SER A 284 11.23 8.54 -5.62
CA SER A 284 12.59 8.86 -6.07
C SER A 284 12.77 10.33 -6.47
N ASP A 285 11.68 11.01 -6.89
CA ASP A 285 11.69 12.41 -7.33
C ASP A 285 11.24 13.40 -6.24
N ILE A 286 10.94 12.94 -5.01
CA ILE A 286 10.54 13.82 -3.89
C ILE A 286 11.55 14.95 -3.66
N ASN A 287 12.85 14.67 -3.75
CA ASN A 287 13.89 15.68 -3.51
C ASN A 287 13.83 16.82 -4.52
N LYS A 288 13.55 16.53 -5.80
CA LYS A 288 13.41 17.54 -6.86
C LYS A 288 12.19 18.42 -6.59
N TYR A 289 11.05 17.78 -6.27
CA TYR A 289 9.83 18.48 -5.91
C TYR A 289 10.04 19.36 -4.66
N HIS A 290 10.62 18.80 -3.61
CA HIS A 290 10.91 19.49 -2.36
C HIS A 290 11.77 20.74 -2.56
N SER A 291 12.81 20.67 -3.40
CA SER A 291 13.65 21.83 -3.72
C SER A 291 12.83 22.98 -4.31
N LYS A 292 11.89 22.68 -5.21
CA LYS A 292 11.01 23.69 -5.83
C LYS A 292 10.02 24.28 -4.82
N ILE A 293 9.49 23.46 -3.90
CA ILE A 293 8.65 23.93 -2.79
C ILE A 293 9.42 24.85 -1.85
N MET A 294 10.62 24.44 -1.42
CA MET A 294 11.42 25.21 -0.47
C MET A 294 11.89 26.55 -1.05
N HIS A 295 12.14 26.60 -2.36
CA HIS A 295 12.37 27.87 -3.05
C HIS A 295 11.18 28.82 -2.87
N GLN A 296 9.96 28.36 -3.18
CA GLN A 296 8.74 29.17 -3.02
C GLN A 296 8.46 29.56 -1.56
N VAL A 297 8.66 28.64 -0.60
CA VAL A 297 8.56 28.93 0.83
C VAL A 297 9.56 30.01 1.26
N SER A 298 10.79 29.98 0.74
CA SER A 298 11.79 31.00 1.04
C SER A 298 11.39 32.39 0.50
N CYS A 299 10.79 32.46 -0.69
CA CYS A 299 10.26 33.68 -1.27
C CYS A 299 9.14 34.27 -0.41
N ILE A 300 8.18 33.42 0.01
CA ILE A 300 7.08 33.79 0.91
C ILE A 300 7.62 34.38 2.23
N LYS A 301 8.63 33.74 2.84
CA LYS A 301 9.23 34.21 4.10
C LYS A 301 9.92 35.57 3.94
N ARG A 302 10.64 35.80 2.83
CA ARG A 302 11.28 37.10 2.56
C ARG A 302 10.26 38.23 2.41
N GLN A 303 9.16 37.98 1.68
CA GLN A 303 8.08 38.94 1.52
C GLN A 303 7.42 39.31 2.86
N ALA A 304 7.19 38.31 3.73
CA ALA A 304 6.62 38.54 5.06
C ALA A 304 7.51 39.42 5.96
N SER A 305 8.84 39.39 5.75
CA SER A 305 9.82 40.21 6.47
C SER A 305 10.03 41.62 5.86
N GLY A 306 9.24 42.02 4.87
CA GLY A 306 9.33 43.36 4.25
C GLY A 306 10.51 43.56 3.30
N ILE A 307 11.18 42.48 2.90
CA ILE A 307 12.25 42.52 1.89
C ILE A 307 11.59 42.50 0.50
N GLN A 308 11.87 43.51 -0.33
CA GLN A 308 11.29 43.58 -1.68
C GLN A 308 11.67 42.32 -2.49
N PRO A 309 10.70 41.66 -3.16
CA PRO A 309 10.99 40.60 -4.11
C PRO A 309 11.81 41.17 -5.28
N ASP A 310 12.63 40.33 -5.90
CA ASP A 310 13.38 40.69 -7.10
C ASP A 310 12.41 41.24 -8.17
N PRO A 311 12.62 42.45 -8.72
CA PRO A 311 11.73 43.07 -9.70
C PRO A 311 11.56 42.24 -11.00
N LEU A 312 12.40 41.22 -11.24
CA LEU A 312 12.25 40.26 -12.34
C LEU A 312 11.42 39.01 -12.00
N SER A 313 11.05 38.82 -10.73
CA SER A 313 10.25 37.66 -10.29
C SER A 313 8.76 37.99 -10.31
N SER A 314 8.01 37.31 -11.19
CA SER A 314 6.54 37.37 -11.24
C SER A 314 5.83 36.69 -10.05
N ASP A 315 6.55 36.43 -8.96
CA ASP A 315 6.18 35.45 -7.93
C ASP A 315 5.34 36.10 -6.82
N PHE A 316 4.16 36.61 -7.20
CA PHE A 316 3.10 36.80 -6.23
C PHE A 316 2.55 35.41 -5.89
N CYS A 317 2.74 34.95 -4.64
CA CYS A 317 2.20 33.68 -4.17
C CYS A 317 0.91 33.95 -3.36
N PRO A 318 -0.28 33.93 -3.99
CA PRO A 318 -1.53 34.33 -3.33
C PRO A 318 -1.96 33.41 -2.19
N HIS A 319 -1.31 32.24 -2.00
CA HIS A 319 -1.72 31.25 -1.00
C HIS A 319 -0.51 30.59 -0.30
N PRO A 320 0.17 31.29 0.62
CA PRO A 320 1.30 30.77 1.40
C PRO A 320 1.00 29.44 2.10
N LEU A 321 -0.21 29.31 2.62
CA LEU A 321 -0.66 28.16 3.38
C LEU A 321 -0.64 26.84 2.58
N LEU A 322 -0.83 26.89 1.25
CA LEU A 322 -0.70 25.70 0.39
C LEU A 322 0.73 25.20 0.37
N PHE A 323 1.72 26.08 0.24
CA PHE A 323 3.13 25.70 0.21
C PHE A 323 3.63 25.23 1.57
N PHE A 324 3.18 25.84 2.67
CA PHE A 324 3.46 25.33 4.01
C PHE A 324 2.84 23.96 4.25
N LYS A 325 1.61 23.71 3.76
CA LYS A 325 0.98 22.38 3.82
C LYS A 325 1.78 21.34 3.02
N GLU A 326 2.22 21.65 1.80
CA GLU A 326 3.05 20.72 1.00
C GLU A 326 4.42 20.48 1.64
N SER A 327 5.06 21.52 2.17
CA SER A 327 6.31 21.37 2.92
C SER A 327 6.12 20.48 4.15
N ALA A 328 5.00 20.64 4.87
CA ALA A 328 4.64 19.77 5.97
C ALA A 328 4.46 18.31 5.53
N LYS A 329 3.87 18.04 4.36
CA LYS A 329 3.69 16.66 3.85
C LYS A 329 5.00 15.93 3.70
N ILE A 330 5.99 16.59 3.13
CA ILE A 330 7.32 16.02 2.90
C ILE A 330 8.04 15.82 4.23
N LEU A 331 8.01 16.83 5.12
CA LEU A 331 8.62 16.72 6.44
C LEU A 331 7.98 15.60 7.27
N MET A 332 6.66 15.51 7.31
CA MET A 332 5.96 14.48 8.07
C MET A 332 6.22 13.09 7.50
N TYR A 333 6.31 12.94 6.18
CA TYR A 333 6.79 11.69 5.58
C TYR A 333 8.18 11.31 6.13
N GLU A 334 9.13 12.24 6.10
CA GLU A 334 10.49 12.01 6.62
C GLU A 334 10.56 11.72 8.12
N VAL A 335 9.67 12.32 8.92
CA VAL A 335 9.54 12.10 10.37
C VAL A 335 9.01 10.70 10.65
N PHE A 336 7.99 10.24 9.91
CA PHE A 336 7.48 8.87 10.06
C PHE A 336 8.50 7.81 9.63
N GLU A 337 9.33 8.09 8.62
CA GLU A 337 10.42 7.19 8.23
C GLU A 337 11.58 7.17 9.25
N GLN A 338 11.82 8.28 9.95
CA GLN A 338 12.94 8.43 10.89
C GLN A 338 12.51 9.12 12.20
N PRO A 339 11.61 8.48 12.99
CA PRO A 339 10.96 9.11 14.13
C PRO A 339 11.90 9.46 15.28
N LYS A 340 13.13 8.91 15.29
CA LYS A 340 14.16 9.18 16.30
C LYS A 340 15.12 10.30 15.91
N ASN A 341 14.97 10.91 14.74
CA ASN A 341 15.85 11.97 14.26
C ASN A 341 15.47 13.32 14.89
N ASN A 342 16.33 13.85 15.76
CA ASN A 342 16.09 15.11 16.47
C ASN A 342 15.91 16.31 15.54
N ASP A 343 16.72 16.42 14.49
CA ASP A 343 16.67 17.58 13.59
C ASP A 343 15.34 17.64 12.82
N LYS A 344 14.83 16.48 12.41
CA LYS A 344 13.51 16.37 11.77
C LYS A 344 12.38 16.71 12.75
N MET A 345 12.46 16.20 13.99
CA MET A 345 11.49 16.52 15.04
C MET A 345 11.48 18.01 15.41
N LEU A 346 12.64 18.67 15.43
CA LEU A 346 12.73 20.13 15.62
C LEU A 346 12.04 20.90 14.50
N LYS A 347 12.15 20.45 13.25
CA LYS A 347 11.44 21.07 12.12
C LYS A 347 9.92 20.97 12.25
N VAL A 348 9.38 19.97 12.96
CA VAL A 348 7.93 19.84 13.23
C VAL A 348 7.43 21.06 14.02
N ILE A 349 8.22 21.56 14.96
CA ILE A 349 7.88 22.77 15.72
C ILE A 349 7.81 23.97 14.79
N SER A 350 8.83 24.17 13.94
CA SER A 350 8.87 25.27 12.97
C SER A 350 7.65 25.24 12.03
N ILE A 351 7.32 24.08 11.46
CA ILE A 351 6.20 23.98 10.53
C ILE A 351 4.86 24.19 11.24
N ALA A 352 4.71 23.71 12.49
CA ALA A 352 3.52 23.95 13.29
C ALA A 352 3.29 25.45 13.55
N THR A 353 4.34 26.17 13.95
CA THR A 353 4.31 27.64 14.13
C THR A 353 3.98 28.37 12.83
N GLU A 354 4.53 27.92 11.70
CA GLU A 354 4.26 28.49 10.36
C GLU A 354 2.80 28.27 9.92
N LEU A 355 2.26 27.06 10.14
CA LEU A 355 0.86 26.75 9.87
C LEU A 355 -0.08 27.61 10.71
N VAL A 356 0.15 27.69 12.02
CA VAL A 356 -0.67 28.52 12.94
C VAL A 356 -0.60 29.98 12.54
N SER A 357 0.60 30.53 12.32
CA SER A 357 0.77 31.94 11.96
C SER A 357 0.11 32.27 10.62
N SER A 358 0.17 31.34 9.65
CA SER A 358 -0.47 31.52 8.34
C SER A 358 -1.99 31.48 8.43
N ILE A 359 -2.56 30.54 9.20
CA ILE A 359 -4.01 30.43 9.40
C ILE A 359 -4.56 31.62 10.19
N LEU A 360 -3.84 32.12 11.20
CA LEU A 360 -4.27 33.29 11.95
C LEU A 360 -4.23 34.59 11.11
N LYS A 361 -3.33 34.66 10.13
CA LYS A 361 -3.22 35.82 9.22
C LYS A 361 -4.33 35.84 8.18
N ASP A 362 -4.78 34.67 7.73
CA ASP A 362 -5.87 34.51 6.77
C ASP A 362 -6.78 33.37 7.23
N SER A 363 -7.77 33.73 8.06
CA SER A 363 -8.73 32.77 8.60
C SER A 363 -9.61 32.15 7.53
N GLU A 364 -9.76 32.79 6.36
CA GLU A 364 -10.52 32.24 5.23
C GLU A 364 -9.71 31.21 4.44
N ALA A 365 -8.38 31.30 4.45
CA ALA A 365 -7.52 30.29 3.82
C ALA A 365 -7.69 28.88 4.40
N ILE A 366 -8.19 28.74 5.63
CA ILE A 366 -8.47 27.43 6.20
C ILE A 366 -9.52 26.65 5.37
N TYR A 367 -10.49 27.36 4.77
CA TYR A 367 -11.51 26.75 3.90
C TYR A 367 -10.92 26.23 2.58
N ASN A 368 -9.85 26.87 2.10
CA ASN A 368 -9.10 26.39 0.93
C ASN A 368 -8.34 25.10 1.27
N LEU A 369 -8.01 24.85 2.54
CA LEU A 369 -7.39 23.60 2.96
C LEU A 369 -8.37 22.44 3.10
N PHE A 370 -9.63 22.72 3.47
CA PHE A 370 -10.68 21.70 3.63
C PHE A 370 -11.33 21.27 2.31
N SER A 371 -11.37 22.16 1.32
CA SER A 371 -11.86 21.83 -0.02
C SER A 371 -10.93 20.90 -0.81
N LEU A 372 -9.73 20.65 -0.27
CA LEU A 372 -8.69 19.80 -0.85
C LEU A 372 -8.52 18.51 -0.06
N ASN A 373 -9.52 17.63 0.00
CA ASN A 373 -9.32 16.21 0.36
C ASN A 373 -10.45 15.32 -0.19
N SER A 374 -10.11 14.42 -1.11
CA SER A 374 -10.80 13.12 -1.30
C SER A 374 -9.84 12.10 -1.93
N GLY A 375 -8.54 12.24 -1.66
CA GLY A 375 -7.53 11.30 -2.13
C GLY A 375 -7.42 10.08 -1.21
N ASP A 376 -6.54 9.17 -1.57
CA ASP A 376 -6.23 7.99 -0.78
C ASP A 376 -5.58 8.34 0.57
N PHE A 377 -5.90 7.56 1.59
CA PHE A 377 -5.33 7.75 2.93
C PHE A 377 -3.83 7.49 2.98
N TYR A 378 -3.05 8.50 3.39
CA TYR A 378 -1.66 8.38 3.80
C TYR A 378 -1.49 8.96 5.21
N THR A 379 -0.87 8.24 6.14
CA THR A 379 -0.78 8.62 7.56
C THR A 379 -0.16 10.01 7.76
N HIS A 380 0.89 10.37 7.02
CA HIS A 380 1.52 11.69 7.13
C HIS A 380 0.64 12.83 6.59
N ILE A 381 -0.16 12.57 5.54
CA ILE A 381 -1.13 13.54 5.01
C ILE A 381 -2.28 13.71 6.00
N HIS A 382 -2.76 12.60 6.56
CA HIS A 382 -3.77 12.57 7.60
C HIS A 382 -3.36 13.40 8.82
N SER A 383 -2.15 13.20 9.35
CA SER A 383 -1.59 14.02 10.44
C SER A 383 -1.68 15.52 10.17
N ILE A 384 -1.43 15.96 8.93
CA ILE A 384 -1.48 17.38 8.56
C ILE A 384 -2.91 17.88 8.48
N ASN A 385 -3.83 17.09 7.91
CA ASN A 385 -5.24 17.44 7.87
C ASN A 385 -5.81 17.57 9.29
N VAL A 386 -5.49 16.61 10.18
CA VAL A 386 -5.88 16.63 11.59
C VAL A 386 -5.30 17.85 12.30
N ALA A 387 -4.04 18.21 12.04
CA ALA A 387 -3.45 19.43 12.59
C ALA A 387 -4.17 20.70 12.13
N VAL A 388 -4.44 20.85 10.83
CA VAL A 388 -5.17 22.00 10.29
C VAL A 388 -6.58 22.11 10.86
N LEU A 389 -7.31 20.98 10.93
CA LEU A 389 -8.63 20.91 11.57
C LEU A 389 -8.56 21.30 13.04
N SER A 390 -7.56 20.78 13.77
CA SER A 390 -7.36 21.06 15.19
C SER A 390 -7.07 22.54 15.45
N ILE A 391 -6.24 23.19 14.62
CA ILE A 391 -5.97 24.63 14.70
C ILE A 391 -7.28 25.40 14.48
N GLY A 392 -8.04 25.08 13.43
CA GLY A 392 -9.32 25.74 13.13
C GLY A 392 -10.33 25.62 14.28
N ILE A 393 -10.50 24.42 14.83
CA ILE A 393 -11.34 24.17 16.00
C ILE A 393 -10.84 25.00 17.19
N GLY A 394 -9.53 24.99 17.45
CA GLY A 394 -8.89 25.74 18.52
C GLY A 394 -9.14 27.24 18.45
N ILE A 395 -9.08 27.82 17.25
CA ILE A 395 -9.38 29.24 17.01
C ILE A 395 -10.83 29.56 17.39
N ILE A 396 -11.79 28.73 16.96
CA ILE A 396 -13.21 28.93 17.30
C ILE A 396 -13.47 28.78 18.81
N LEU A 397 -12.69 27.95 19.50
CA LEU A 397 -12.75 27.79 20.95
C LEU A 397 -11.98 28.88 21.71
N GLY A 398 -11.32 29.81 21.02
CA GLY A 398 -10.62 30.94 21.63
C GLY A 398 -9.25 30.60 22.23
N LEU A 399 -8.59 29.55 21.75
CA LEU A 399 -7.19 29.27 22.14
C LEU A 399 -6.26 30.39 21.66
N ASP A 400 -5.31 30.77 22.51
CA ASP A 400 -4.25 31.71 22.13
C ASP A 400 -3.24 31.07 21.16
N LYS A 401 -2.38 31.91 20.56
CA LYS A 401 -1.40 31.49 19.56
C LYS A 401 -0.46 30.39 20.10
N ASP A 402 0.05 30.54 21.31
CA ASP A 402 0.97 29.59 21.93
C ASP A 402 0.30 28.22 22.15
N SER A 403 -0.94 28.21 22.63
CA SER A 403 -1.75 27.01 22.77
C SER A 403 -2.06 26.35 21.42
N LEU A 404 -2.33 27.14 20.38
CA LEU A 404 -2.56 26.63 19.02
C LEU A 404 -1.30 25.98 18.45
N GLU A 405 -0.11 26.53 18.72
CA GLU A 405 1.17 25.94 18.29
C GLU A 405 1.40 24.58 18.96
N LYS A 406 1.20 24.47 20.27
CA LYS A 406 1.30 23.21 21.01
C LYS A 406 0.26 22.18 20.53
N LEU A 407 -0.98 22.60 20.32
CA LEU A 407 -2.03 21.76 19.76
C LEU A 407 -1.66 21.26 18.35
N SER A 408 -1.12 22.13 17.50
CA SER A 408 -0.67 21.80 16.14
C SER A 408 0.45 20.76 16.17
N ILE A 409 1.47 20.93 17.03
CA ILE A 409 2.56 19.96 17.20
C ILE A 409 2.00 18.59 17.61
N GLY A 410 1.15 18.56 18.64
CA GLY A 410 0.56 17.33 19.13
C GLY A 410 -0.33 16.64 18.10
N ALA A 411 -1.10 17.41 17.32
CA ALA A 411 -1.95 16.89 16.26
C ALA A 411 -1.15 16.38 15.05
N LEU A 412 -0.04 17.02 14.67
CA LEU A 412 0.86 16.48 13.63
C LEU A 412 1.45 15.12 14.04
N LEU A 413 1.73 14.95 15.33
CA LEU A 413 2.41 13.77 15.88
C LEU A 413 1.47 12.72 16.47
N HIS A 414 0.14 12.92 16.44
CA HIS A 414 -0.81 12.05 17.16
C HIS A 414 -0.66 10.56 16.81
N ASP A 415 -0.36 10.28 15.54
CA ASP A 415 -0.24 8.95 14.96
C ASP A 415 1.20 8.45 14.79
N ILE A 416 2.21 9.16 15.31
CA ILE A 416 3.63 8.81 15.11
C ILE A 416 3.99 7.42 15.65
N GLY A 417 3.22 6.91 16.61
CA GLY A 417 3.40 5.56 17.16
C GLY A 417 3.06 4.44 16.20
N HIS A 418 2.42 4.71 15.06
CA HIS A 418 2.26 3.71 13.99
C HIS A 418 3.61 3.17 13.51
N THR A 419 4.69 3.96 13.61
CA THR A 419 6.06 3.55 13.29
C THR A 419 6.60 2.43 14.17
N ALA A 420 5.98 2.18 15.32
CA ALA A 420 6.34 1.10 16.24
C ALA A 420 5.47 -0.16 16.05
N ILE A 421 4.54 -0.15 15.08
CA ILE A 421 3.63 -1.26 14.79
C ILE A 421 3.99 -1.88 13.43
N SER A 422 3.80 -3.20 13.32
CA SER A 422 3.99 -3.90 12.03
C SER A 422 3.15 -3.28 10.92
N GLU A 423 3.79 -3.03 9.76
CA GLU A 423 3.13 -2.52 8.56
C GLU A 423 1.94 -3.39 8.13
N ASP A 424 2.00 -4.70 8.35
CA ASP A 424 0.93 -5.63 7.97
C ASP A 424 -0.35 -5.40 8.78
N ILE A 425 -0.22 -4.84 10.00
CA ILE A 425 -1.35 -4.46 10.86
C ILE A 425 -1.83 -3.05 10.49
N VAL A 426 -0.91 -2.09 10.38
CA VAL A 426 -1.25 -0.68 10.08
C VAL A 426 -1.92 -0.56 8.70
N ASN A 427 -1.43 -1.31 7.72
CA ASN A 427 -1.94 -1.32 6.35
C ASN A 427 -2.89 -2.49 6.08
N LYS A 428 -3.33 -3.22 7.12
CA LYS A 428 -4.15 -4.42 6.94
C LYS A 428 -5.40 -4.09 6.13
N GLN A 429 -5.69 -4.96 5.17
CA GLN A 429 -6.90 -4.90 4.37
C GLN A 429 -8.06 -5.54 5.16
N GLY A 430 -9.16 -4.79 5.26
CA GLY A 430 -10.36 -5.24 5.97
C GLY A 430 -10.27 -5.06 7.49
N ARG A 431 -11.06 -5.85 8.23
CA ARG A 431 -11.17 -5.72 9.69
C ARG A 431 -9.94 -6.33 10.38
N LEU A 432 -9.40 -5.61 11.35
CA LEU A 432 -8.44 -6.16 12.30
C LEU A 432 -9.12 -7.24 13.15
N SER A 433 -8.43 -8.34 13.40
CA SER A 433 -8.83 -9.30 14.45
C SER A 433 -8.71 -8.63 15.81
N MET A 434 -9.36 -9.20 16.84
CA MET A 434 -9.27 -8.65 18.20
C MET A 434 -7.82 -8.50 18.67
N ARG A 435 -6.97 -9.50 18.40
CA ARG A 435 -5.55 -9.46 18.78
C ARG A 435 -4.78 -8.37 18.04
N GLU A 436 -5.00 -8.23 16.73
CA GLU A 436 -4.38 -7.17 15.93
C GLU A 436 -4.86 -5.79 16.36
N PHE A 437 -6.14 -5.66 16.75
CA PHE A 437 -6.69 -4.42 17.28
C PHE A 437 -6.08 -4.05 18.64
N GLU A 438 -5.86 -5.02 19.53
CA GLU A 438 -5.12 -4.78 20.79
C GLU A 438 -3.71 -4.25 20.54
N ILE A 439 -3.01 -4.80 19.54
CA ILE A 439 -1.69 -4.31 19.10
C ILE A 439 -1.85 -2.91 18.48
N PHE A 440 -2.82 -2.71 17.59
CA PHE A 440 -3.04 -1.43 16.92
C PHE A 440 -3.22 -0.29 17.93
N LYS A 441 -3.98 -0.51 19.01
CA LYS A 441 -4.18 0.48 20.09
C LYS A 441 -2.88 0.91 20.79
N THR A 442 -1.78 0.15 20.69
CA THR A 442 -0.53 0.54 21.36
C THR A 442 0.13 1.75 20.71
N HIS A 443 -0.22 2.14 19.47
CA HIS A 443 0.39 3.29 18.80
C HIS A 443 0.29 4.56 19.63
N VAL A 444 -0.78 4.73 20.40
CA VAL A 444 -0.94 5.91 21.25
C VAL A 444 0.17 6.00 22.30
N ARG A 445 0.46 4.89 22.98
CA ARG A 445 1.51 4.84 24.01
C ARG A 445 2.90 4.86 23.40
N GLU A 446 3.10 4.17 22.28
CA GLU A 446 4.38 4.19 21.57
C GLU A 446 4.68 5.58 20.99
N GLY A 447 3.66 6.28 20.47
CA GLY A 447 3.79 7.64 19.98
C GLY A 447 4.22 8.61 21.08
N LEU A 448 3.59 8.52 22.25
CA LEU A 448 4.01 9.31 23.41
C LEU A 448 5.47 9.01 23.82
N LYS A 449 5.87 7.73 23.87
CA LYS A 449 7.26 7.35 24.18
C LYS A 449 8.25 7.94 23.18
N ILE A 450 7.95 7.87 21.89
CA ILE A 450 8.79 8.44 20.83
C ILE A 450 8.95 9.95 21.08
N VAL A 451 7.85 10.66 21.25
CA VAL A 451 7.87 12.12 21.44
C VAL A 451 8.63 12.53 22.71
N GLN A 452 8.50 11.76 23.80
CA GLN A 452 9.23 12.00 25.05
C GLN A 452 10.76 11.85 24.91
N MET A 453 11.26 11.16 23.89
CA MET A 453 12.70 11.12 23.59
C MET A 453 13.22 12.49 23.10
N HIS A 454 12.34 13.35 22.61
CA HIS A 454 12.66 14.63 22.01
C HIS A 454 12.31 15.78 22.97
N LYS A 455 13.28 16.18 23.80
CA LYS A 455 13.14 17.24 24.83
C LYS A 455 12.62 18.59 24.32
N ALA A 456 12.73 18.85 23.02
CA ALA A 456 12.25 20.10 22.42
C ALA A 456 10.73 20.11 22.19
N ILE A 457 10.06 18.97 22.19
CA ILE A 457 8.61 18.91 22.02
C ILE A 457 7.92 19.26 23.35
N PRO A 458 7.07 20.31 23.39
CA PRO A 458 6.43 20.74 24.62
C PRO A 458 5.50 19.67 25.20
N GLU A 459 5.56 19.44 26.51
CA GLU A 459 4.74 18.45 27.21
C GLU A 459 3.23 18.75 27.09
N GLU A 460 2.86 20.02 26.95
CA GLU A 460 1.49 20.46 26.72
C GLU A 460 0.90 19.93 25.41
N SER A 461 1.75 19.49 24.47
CA SER A 461 1.33 18.86 23.21
C SER A 461 0.94 17.39 23.40
N TYR A 462 1.40 16.74 24.47
CA TYR A 462 1.24 15.30 24.71
C TYR A 462 -0.22 14.84 24.82
N PRO A 463 -1.17 15.61 25.38
CA PRO A 463 -2.55 15.19 25.44
C PRO A 463 -3.22 14.98 24.07
N ALA A 464 -2.83 15.74 23.04
CA ALA A 464 -3.31 15.51 21.67
C ALA A 464 -2.91 14.11 21.19
N ILE A 465 -1.70 13.66 21.54
CA ILE A 465 -1.19 12.34 21.19
C ILE A 465 -1.82 11.28 22.09
N LEU A 466 -1.80 11.43 23.41
CA LEU A 466 -2.22 10.39 24.34
C LEU A 466 -3.74 10.16 24.36
N CYS A 467 -4.54 11.17 24.02
CA CYS A 467 -5.99 11.15 24.23
C CYS A 467 -6.83 11.26 22.95
N HIS A 468 -6.25 11.25 21.74
CA HIS A 468 -7.04 11.35 20.49
C HIS A 468 -7.99 10.17 20.24
N HIS A 469 -7.83 9.05 20.98
CA HIS A 469 -8.75 7.92 20.96
C HIS A 469 -9.55 7.74 22.26
N GLU A 470 -9.45 8.67 23.19
CA GLU A 470 -10.33 8.73 24.35
C GLU A 470 -11.73 9.19 23.95
N LYS A 471 -12.73 8.70 24.67
CA LYS A 471 -14.14 9.04 24.43
C LYS A 471 -14.75 9.52 25.72
N LEU A 472 -15.64 10.52 25.68
CA LEU A 472 -16.29 11.04 26.89
C LEU A 472 -17.01 9.95 27.71
N SER A 473 -17.51 8.91 27.04
CA SER A 473 -18.13 7.73 27.66
C SER A 473 -17.18 6.84 28.47
N GLY A 474 -15.86 7.02 28.34
CA GLY A 474 -14.84 6.15 28.94
C GLY A 474 -14.55 4.87 28.16
N ASN A 475 -15.26 4.62 27.06
CA ASN A 475 -15.05 3.45 26.19
C ASN A 475 -13.91 3.64 25.18
N GLY A 476 -13.14 4.71 25.31
CA GLY A 476 -11.94 4.98 24.50
C GLY A 476 -10.71 4.20 24.97
N TYR A 477 -9.54 4.58 24.46
CA TYR A 477 -8.25 4.06 24.87
C TYR A 477 -7.17 5.14 24.74
N PRO A 478 -6.03 5.03 25.45
CA PRO A 478 -5.53 3.90 26.24
C PRO A 478 -5.74 4.00 27.76
N LEU A 479 -6.25 5.12 28.27
CA LEU A 479 -6.47 5.41 29.68
C LEU A 479 -7.91 5.11 30.14
N LYS A 480 -8.88 5.08 29.22
CA LYS A 480 -10.33 4.85 29.51
C LYS A 480 -10.88 5.89 30.48
N ILE A 481 -10.55 7.15 30.24
CA ILE A 481 -10.94 8.27 31.08
C ILE A 481 -12.19 8.95 30.52
N THR A 482 -12.96 9.62 31.39
CA THR A 482 -14.26 10.18 31.04
C THR A 482 -14.28 11.69 31.09
N ARG A 483 -15.02 12.32 30.18
CA ARG A 483 -15.43 13.74 30.21
C ARG A 483 -14.29 14.71 30.58
N ASP A 484 -14.35 15.28 31.78
CA ASP A 484 -13.47 16.35 32.25
C ASP A 484 -12.04 15.88 32.50
N LYS A 485 -11.83 14.57 32.59
CA LYS A 485 -10.47 14.00 32.69
C LYS A 485 -9.74 14.03 31.36
N ILE A 486 -10.45 14.12 30.23
CA ILE A 486 -9.84 14.21 28.90
C ILE A 486 -9.42 15.68 28.67
N PRO A 487 -8.13 15.98 28.51
CA PRO A 487 -7.69 17.35 28.27
C PRO A 487 -8.22 17.89 26.95
N LEU A 488 -8.37 19.22 26.86
CA LEU A 488 -8.98 19.88 25.70
C LEU A 488 -8.29 19.51 24.37
N PHE A 489 -6.96 19.43 24.34
CA PHE A 489 -6.24 19.04 23.12
C PHE A 489 -6.60 17.61 22.67
N GLY A 490 -6.77 16.67 23.60
CA GLY A 490 -7.26 15.33 23.30
C GLY A 490 -8.67 15.35 22.72
N LYS A 491 -9.58 16.15 23.29
CA LYS A 491 -10.95 16.32 22.78
C LYS A 491 -10.98 16.90 21.36
N ILE A 492 -10.14 17.89 21.08
CA ILE A 492 -10.03 18.53 19.76
C ILE A 492 -9.48 17.53 18.74
N THR A 493 -8.33 16.91 19.03
CA THR A 493 -7.68 15.99 18.09
C THR A 493 -8.54 14.75 17.83
N ALA A 494 -9.28 14.23 18.81
CA ALA A 494 -10.18 13.08 18.62
C ALA A 494 -11.29 13.35 17.59
N ILE A 495 -11.85 14.56 17.58
CA ILE A 495 -12.91 14.94 16.63
C ILE A 495 -12.32 15.27 15.26
N ALA A 496 -11.17 15.95 15.22
CA ALA A 496 -10.45 16.23 13.98
C ALA A 496 -10.00 14.96 13.26
N ASP A 497 -9.44 13.99 14.00
CA ASP A 497 -9.10 12.64 13.54
C ASP A 497 -10.33 11.95 12.95
N ALA A 498 -11.39 11.79 13.74
CA ALA A 498 -12.62 11.14 13.29
C ALA A 498 -13.19 11.77 12.01
N TYR A 499 -13.20 13.11 11.91
CA TYR A 499 -13.69 13.80 10.71
C TYR A 499 -12.83 13.51 9.47
N ASP A 500 -11.50 13.59 9.58
CA ASP A 500 -10.61 13.30 8.46
C ASP A 500 -10.70 11.82 8.03
N LEU A 501 -10.75 10.88 8.99
CA LEU A 501 -10.92 9.45 8.70
C LEU A 501 -12.25 9.15 7.98
N LEU A 502 -13.33 9.87 8.30
CA LEU A 502 -14.65 9.70 7.66
C LEU A 502 -14.71 10.30 6.26
N THR A 503 -13.97 11.38 5.99
CA THR A 503 -14.01 12.13 4.74
C THR A 503 -12.90 11.76 3.75
N THR A 504 -11.90 10.99 4.18
CA THR A 504 -10.80 10.49 3.34
C THR A 504 -11.14 9.17 2.66
N ASN A 505 -10.77 9.03 1.38
CA ASN A 505 -11.07 7.83 0.60
C ASN A 505 -10.12 6.67 0.96
N ARG A 506 -10.65 5.45 1.01
CA ARG A 506 -9.87 4.23 1.27
C ARG A 506 -10.38 3.07 0.41
N PRO A 507 -9.50 2.17 -0.06
CA PRO A 507 -9.92 1.05 -0.90
C PRO A 507 -11.01 0.17 -0.27
N TYR A 508 -10.93 -0.03 1.04
CA TYR A 508 -11.83 -0.87 1.83
C TYR A 508 -12.99 -0.11 2.49
N ARG A 509 -13.05 1.23 2.35
CA ARG A 509 -14.12 2.05 2.93
C ARG A 509 -14.37 3.30 2.08
N PRO A 510 -15.54 3.43 1.43
CA PRO A 510 -15.87 4.65 0.71
C PRO A 510 -15.90 5.83 1.68
N HIS A 511 -15.39 6.98 1.23
CA HIS A 511 -15.46 8.23 1.99
C HIS A 511 -16.93 8.68 2.14
N MET A 512 -17.20 9.39 3.23
CA MET A 512 -18.45 10.11 3.43
C MET A 512 -18.32 11.53 2.89
N THR A 513 -19.43 12.10 2.42
CA THR A 513 -19.45 13.55 2.15
C THR A 513 -19.25 14.32 3.46
N PRO A 514 -18.73 15.56 3.41
CA PRO A 514 -18.59 16.40 4.61
C PRO A 514 -19.86 16.46 5.45
N PHE A 515 -21.03 16.61 4.81
CA PHE A 515 -22.32 16.62 5.47
C PHE A 515 -22.64 15.30 6.20
N GLN A 516 -22.39 14.15 5.55
CA GLN A 516 -22.60 12.83 6.16
C GLN A 516 -21.65 12.59 7.34
N ALA A 517 -20.38 13.01 7.22
CA ALA A 517 -19.40 12.90 8.29
C ALA A 517 -19.81 13.75 9.51
N LEU A 518 -20.20 15.02 9.30
CA LEU A 518 -20.71 15.89 10.36
C LEU A 518 -21.97 15.32 11.01
N SER A 519 -22.93 14.83 10.23
CA SER A 519 -24.14 14.20 10.76
C SER A 519 -23.83 12.97 11.61
N THR A 520 -22.83 12.18 11.22
CA THR A 520 -22.39 11.00 11.97
C THR A 520 -21.75 11.40 13.30
N ILE A 521 -20.81 12.36 13.28
CA ILE A 521 -20.14 12.85 14.49
C ILE A 521 -21.13 13.55 15.43
N ALA A 522 -22.07 14.33 14.91
CA ALA A 522 -23.06 15.05 15.71
C ALA A 522 -24.03 14.13 16.47
N LYS A 523 -24.17 12.86 16.07
CA LYS A 523 -24.96 11.85 16.80
C LYS A 523 -24.19 11.23 17.97
N GLU A 524 -22.87 11.40 18.01
CA GLU A 524 -21.96 10.77 18.96
C GLU A 524 -21.64 11.69 20.16
N THR A 525 -22.61 12.49 20.63
CA THR A 525 -22.45 13.45 21.75
C THR A 525 -22.09 12.81 23.08
N ASN A 526 -22.33 11.50 23.24
CA ASN A 526 -21.86 10.72 24.38
C ASN A 526 -20.36 10.38 24.32
N ASN A 527 -19.74 10.48 23.14
CA ASN A 527 -18.35 10.15 22.90
C ASN A 527 -17.48 11.39 22.63
N TYR A 528 -18.07 12.46 22.12
CA TYR A 528 -17.39 13.69 21.69
C TYR A 528 -17.95 14.93 22.37
N ASP A 529 -17.09 15.90 22.68
CA ASP A 529 -17.45 17.13 23.38
C ASP A 529 -18.36 18.02 22.54
N PRO A 530 -19.59 18.34 23.00
CA PRO A 530 -20.54 19.14 22.22
C PRO A 530 -20.01 20.51 21.79
N GLU A 531 -19.18 21.18 22.59
CA GLU A 531 -18.63 22.48 22.21
C GLU A 531 -17.59 22.33 21.10
N VAL A 532 -16.82 21.26 21.13
CA VAL A 532 -15.83 20.94 20.09
C VAL A 532 -16.53 20.49 18.80
N ILE A 533 -17.65 19.74 18.88
CA ILE A 533 -18.49 19.41 17.72
C ILE A 533 -19.04 20.69 17.07
N LYS A 534 -19.57 21.63 17.88
CA LYS A 534 -20.07 22.92 17.38
C LYS A 534 -18.96 23.71 16.68
N ALA A 535 -17.75 23.70 17.23
CA ALA A 535 -16.59 24.34 16.61
C ALA A 535 -16.22 23.69 15.26
N LEU A 536 -16.19 22.34 15.19
CA LEU A 536 -15.98 21.62 13.93
C LEU A 536 -17.04 21.98 12.89
N ILE A 537 -18.32 22.02 13.27
CA ILE A 537 -19.41 22.39 12.36
C ILE A 537 -19.17 23.80 11.81
N LYS A 538 -18.88 24.78 12.68
CA LYS A 538 -18.61 26.16 12.24
C LYS A 538 -17.50 26.23 11.19
N ILE A 539 -16.34 25.62 11.44
CA ILE A 539 -15.22 25.67 10.47
C ILE A 539 -15.48 24.91 9.17
N THR A 540 -16.44 23.99 9.13
CA THR A 540 -16.75 23.20 7.94
C THR A 540 -17.95 23.73 7.14
N THR A 541 -18.85 24.53 7.76
CA THR A 541 -20.08 25.00 7.11
C THR A 541 -20.07 26.44 6.61
N ILE A 542 -19.10 27.29 7.02
CA ILE A 542 -19.10 28.73 6.69
C ILE A 542 -19.03 29.04 5.17
N ARG A 543 -18.81 28.04 4.30
CA ARG A 543 -18.82 28.22 2.84
C ARG A 543 -20.21 28.29 2.18
N ASN A 544 -21.31 27.96 2.87
CA ASN A 544 -22.62 27.88 2.21
C ASN A 544 -23.42 29.20 2.19
N HIS A 545 -22.91 30.30 2.73
CA HIS A 545 -23.61 31.59 2.78
C HIS A 545 -22.68 32.73 2.35
N GLN A 546 -22.36 32.84 1.06
CA GLN A 546 -22.28 34.12 0.35
C GLN A 546 -22.63 33.89 -1.14
N PRO A 547 -23.37 34.81 -1.77
CA PRO A 547 -24.07 34.64 -3.05
C PRO A 547 -23.17 34.48 -4.27
#